data_AF-A0A7R8WX69-F1
#
_entry.id   AF-A0A7R8WX69-F1
#
_cell.length_a   1.000
_cell.length_b   1.000
_cell.length_c   1.000
_cell.angle_alpha   90.00
_cell.angle_beta   90.00
_cell.angle_gamma   90.00
#
_symmetry.space_group_name_H-M   'P 1'
#
loop_
_entity.id
_entity.type
_entity.pdbx_description
1 polymer ?
#
loop_
_entity_poly.entity_id
_entity_poly.type
_entity_poly.pdbx_seq_one_letter_code
_entity_poly.pdbx_strand_id
1 'polypeptide(L)'
;MNALAITVLCVSGYLIGSPLPTVSGEASDWYVMGYIRFAHFAAGYILAVGFLFRIYWAFVGNSHSRQLFLPPLFSGSFWNGVWHEVKWYLFLTKEPRKYIGHNPLAMLVMHFVLLWGTIFMIITGFALY
;
A
#
# COMPACT_ATOMS: atom_id res chain seq x y z
N MET A 1 -8.70 5.56 -7.49
CA MET A 1 -7.51 5.44 -8.38
C MET A 1 -6.41 4.57 -7.77
N ASN A 2 -5.85 4.91 -6.61
CA ASN A 2 -4.75 4.12 -6.00
C ASN A 2 -5.11 2.65 -5.73
N ALA A 3 -6.31 2.37 -5.20
CA ALA A 3 -6.75 1.00 -4.95
C ALA A 3 -6.75 0.14 -6.23
N LEU A 4 -7.27 0.68 -7.34
CA LEU A 4 -7.26 0.01 -8.63
C LEU A 4 -5.84 -0.23 -9.15
N ALA A 5 -4.95 0.77 -9.05
CA ALA A 5 -3.56 0.63 -9.44
C ALA A 5 -2.85 -0.47 -8.62
N ILE A 6 -3.09 -0.52 -7.31
CA ILE A 6 -2.56 -1.59 -6.43
C ILE A 6 -3.10 -2.96 -6.86
N THR A 7 -4.40 -3.08 -7.14
CA THR A 7 -4.97 -4.35 -7.62
C THR A 7 -4.29 -4.81 -8.91
N VAL A 8 -4.11 -3.91 -9.88
CA VAL A 8 -3.41 -4.23 -11.14
C VAL A 8 -1.98 -4.65 -10.86
N LEU A 9 -1.24 -3.92 -10.02
CA LEU A 9 0.14 -4.25 -9.63
C LEU A 9 0.24 -5.62 -8.97
N CYS A 10 -0.66 -5.96 -8.05
CA CYS A 10 -0.67 -7.26 -7.39
C CYS A 10 -0.92 -8.41 -8.38
N VAL A 11 -1.96 -8.29 -9.22
CA VAL A 11 -2.31 -9.35 -10.19
C VAL A 11 -1.23 -9.51 -11.24
N SER A 12 -0.81 -8.40 -11.88
CA SER A 12 0.22 -8.44 -12.93
C SER A 12 1.59 -8.83 -12.38
N GLY A 13 1.97 -8.38 -11.18
CA GLY A 13 3.23 -8.73 -10.52
C GLY A 13 3.30 -10.23 -10.20
N TYR A 14 2.19 -10.81 -9.72
CA TYR A 14 2.09 -12.25 -9.53
C TYR A 14 2.29 -13.01 -10.86
N LEU A 15 1.61 -12.58 -11.93
CA LEU A 15 1.75 -13.20 -13.25
C LEU A 15 3.14 -12.98 -13.89
N ILE A 16 3.88 -11.96 -13.47
CA ILE A 16 5.28 -11.78 -13.88
C ILE A 16 6.18 -12.86 -13.24
N GLY A 17 5.97 -13.15 -11.96
CA GLY A 17 6.72 -14.19 -11.24
C GLY A 17 6.24 -15.62 -11.54
N SER A 18 4.95 -15.80 -11.80
CA SER A 18 4.32 -17.08 -12.11
C SER A 18 3.50 -16.93 -13.41
N PRO A 19 4.13 -17.13 -14.58
CA PRO A 19 3.51 -16.84 -15.86
C PRO A 19 2.34 -17.78 -16.18
N LEU A 20 1.45 -17.29 -17.03
CA LEU A 20 0.37 -18.09 -17.62
C LEU A 20 0.94 -19.22 -18.48
N PRO A 21 0.13 -20.27 -18.75
CA PRO A 21 0.52 -21.31 -19.69
C PRO A 21 0.92 -20.76 -21.06
N THR A 22 1.88 -21.43 -21.70
CA THR A 22 2.38 -21.06 -23.02
C THR A 22 1.26 -21.07 -24.06
N VAL A 23 1.22 -20.02 -24.89
CA VAL A 23 0.35 -19.93 -26.07
C VAL A 23 0.99 -20.63 -27.26
N SER A 24 0.17 -21.30 -28.08
CA SER A 24 0.62 -21.95 -29.32
C SER A 24 0.63 -20.97 -30.51
N GLY A 25 1.46 -21.27 -31.51
CA GLY A 25 1.61 -20.45 -32.71
C GLY A 25 2.93 -19.68 -32.75
N GLU A 26 3.07 -18.78 -33.73
CA GLU A 26 4.28 -17.99 -33.94
C GLU A 26 4.39 -16.84 -32.92
N ALA A 27 5.62 -16.56 -32.49
CA ALA A 27 5.86 -15.52 -31.49
C ALA A 27 5.50 -14.11 -31.98
N SER A 28 5.53 -13.86 -33.30
CA SER A 28 5.13 -12.58 -33.90
C SER A 28 3.65 -12.24 -33.69
N ASP A 29 2.82 -13.25 -33.48
CA ASP A 29 1.36 -13.10 -33.39
C ASP A 29 0.89 -12.84 -31.95
N TRP A 30 1.78 -13.00 -30.97
CA TRP A 30 1.45 -12.94 -29.55
C TRP A 30 2.34 -11.97 -28.75
N TYR A 31 1.69 -11.08 -27.99
CA TYR A 31 2.36 -10.15 -27.07
C TYR A 31 1.81 -10.21 -25.64
N VAL A 32 1.30 -11.37 -25.22
CA VAL A 32 0.54 -11.56 -23.96
C VAL A 32 1.33 -11.08 -22.73
N MET A 33 2.55 -11.60 -22.54
CA MET A 33 3.38 -11.21 -21.41
C MET A 33 3.83 -9.73 -21.50
N GLY A 34 3.99 -9.23 -22.72
CA GLY A 34 4.29 -7.82 -22.97
C GLY A 34 3.17 -6.90 -22.47
N TYR A 35 1.91 -7.24 -22.72
CA TYR A 35 0.76 -6.49 -22.18
C TYR A 35 0.65 -6.57 -20.66
N ILE A 36 0.94 -7.72 -20.04
CA ILE A 36 0.95 -7.87 -18.57
C ILE A 36 2.02 -6.96 -17.96
N ARG A 37 3.24 -6.97 -18.51
CA ARG A 37 4.34 -6.09 -18.07
C ARG A 37 4.00 -4.63 -18.29
N PHE A 38 3.44 -4.28 -19.45
CA PHE A 38 3.01 -2.91 -19.73
C PHE A 38 1.99 -2.41 -18.71
N ALA A 39 0.96 -3.19 -18.42
CA ALA A 39 -0.03 -2.85 -17.40
C ALA A 39 0.59 -2.69 -16.01
N HIS A 40 1.53 -3.58 -15.64
CA HIS A 40 2.27 -3.48 -14.39
C HIS A 40 3.03 -2.16 -14.27
N PHE A 41 3.84 -1.83 -15.28
CA PHE A 41 4.66 -0.62 -15.27
C PHE A 41 3.80 0.65 -15.32
N ALA A 42 2.75 0.69 -16.15
CA ALA A 42 1.83 1.82 -16.20
C ALA A 42 1.13 2.04 -14.86
N ALA A 43 0.65 0.98 -14.21
CA ALA A 43 0.07 1.06 -12.87
C ALA A 43 1.09 1.50 -11.81
N GLY A 44 2.36 1.09 -11.96
CA GLY A 44 3.47 1.53 -11.12
C GLY A 44 3.69 3.05 -11.18
N TYR A 45 3.69 3.63 -12.40
CA TYR A 45 3.76 5.09 -12.58
C TYR A 45 2.57 5.80 -11.94
N ILE A 46 1.34 5.31 -12.14
CA ILE A 46 0.13 5.89 -11.53
C ILE A 46 0.24 5.88 -10.01
N LEU A 47 0.68 4.76 -9.42
CA LEU A 47 0.87 4.66 -7.98
C LEU A 47 1.96 5.62 -7.49
N ALA A 48 3.10 5.69 -8.16
CA ALA A 48 4.22 6.54 -7.79
C ALA A 48 3.84 8.03 -7.82
N VAL A 49 3.20 8.50 -8.89
CA VAL A 49 2.72 9.89 -9.00
C VAL A 49 1.65 10.18 -7.95
N GLY A 50 0.69 9.28 -7.77
CA GLY A 50 -0.34 9.42 -6.72
C GLY A 50 0.25 9.43 -5.31
N PHE A 51 1.36 8.73 -5.09
CA PHE A 51 2.08 8.71 -3.83
C PHE A 51 2.89 10.00 -3.60
N LEU A 52 3.56 10.53 -4.63
CA LEU A 52 4.22 11.83 -4.57
C LEU A 52 3.24 12.95 -4.25
N PHE A 53 2.04 12.92 -4.85
CA PHE A 53 0.97 13.84 -4.50
C PHE A 53 0.56 13.71 -3.03
N ARG A 54 0.48 12.48 -2.49
CA ARG A 54 0.21 12.26 -1.05
C ARG A 54 1.30 12.83 -0.16
N ILE A 55 2.58 12.68 -0.53
CA ILE A 55 3.70 13.28 0.20
C ILE A 55 3.55 14.80 0.22
N TYR A 56 3.32 15.42 -0.94
CA TYR A 56 3.07 16.86 -1.04
C TYR A 56 1.91 17.31 -0.13
N TRP A 57 0.79 16.59 -0.18
CA TRP A 57 -0.39 16.90 0.63
C TRP A 57 -0.16 16.68 2.13
N ALA A 58 0.82 15.87 2.54
CA ALA A 58 1.21 15.75 3.94
C ALA A 58 1.78 17.07 4.49
N PHE A 59 2.53 17.80 3.68
CA PHE A 59 3.12 19.08 4.08
C PHE A 59 2.09 20.22 4.02
N VAL A 60 1.33 20.30 2.93
CA VAL A 60 0.40 21.43 2.65
C VAL A 60 -0.99 21.22 3.25
N GLY A 61 -1.39 19.99 3.53
CA GLY A 61 -2.72 19.63 4.01
C GLY A 61 -2.96 19.82 5.51
N ASN A 62 -4.12 19.33 5.96
CA ASN A 62 -4.61 19.43 7.34
C ASN A 62 -3.93 18.44 8.31
N SER A 63 -4.30 18.53 9.59
CA SER A 63 -3.78 17.66 10.66
C SER A 63 -4.01 16.16 10.42
N HIS A 64 -5.13 15.77 9.82
CA HIS A 64 -5.42 14.37 9.47
C HIS A 64 -4.49 13.84 8.38
N SER A 65 -4.15 14.66 7.38
CA SER A 65 -3.17 14.28 6.35
C SER A 65 -1.75 14.06 6.92
N ARG A 66 -1.42 14.71 8.04
CA ARG A 66 -0.11 14.57 8.72
C ARG A 66 -0.02 13.35 9.62
N GLN A 67 -1.15 12.87 10.16
CA GLN A 67 -1.19 11.74 11.09
C GLN A 67 -0.59 10.46 10.50
N LEU A 68 -0.71 10.25 9.19
CA LEU A 68 -0.12 9.09 8.52
C LEU A 68 1.42 9.12 8.54
N PHE A 69 2.04 10.30 8.51
CA PHE A 69 3.49 10.45 8.41
C PHE A 69 4.18 10.58 9.77
N LEU A 70 3.45 11.03 10.80
CA LEU A 70 3.99 11.28 12.14
C LEU A 70 3.08 10.65 13.22
N PRO A 71 3.00 9.31 13.31
CA PRO A 71 2.32 8.67 14.42
C PRO A 71 3.00 9.00 15.76
N PRO A 72 2.26 9.19 16.87
CA PRO A 72 2.83 9.57 18.16
C PRO A 72 3.47 8.38 18.88
N LEU A 73 4.53 7.83 18.28
CA LEU A 73 5.20 6.59 18.73
C LEU A 73 5.84 6.68 20.13
N PHE A 74 6.12 7.89 20.61
CA PHE A 74 6.70 8.11 21.94
C PHE A 74 5.66 8.26 23.06
N SER A 75 4.36 8.20 22.74
CA SER A 75 3.31 8.33 23.75
C SER A 75 2.95 6.97 24.36
N GLY A 76 3.05 6.85 25.69
CA GLY A 76 2.54 5.68 26.41
C GLY A 76 1.03 5.46 26.24
N SER A 77 0.25 6.53 26.07
CA SER A 77 -1.20 6.42 25.84
C SER A 77 -1.52 5.84 24.46
N PHE A 78 -0.68 6.11 23.47
CA PHE A 78 -0.80 5.56 22.13
C PHE A 78 -0.62 4.03 22.15
N TRP A 79 0.45 3.54 22.78
CA TRP A 79 0.71 2.11 22.91
C TRP A 79 -0.35 1.37 23.75
N ASN A 80 -0.89 2.02 24.78
CA ASN A 80 -2.03 1.49 25.51
C ASN A 80 -3.25 1.32 24.59
N GLY A 81 -3.52 2.29 23.71
CA GLY A 81 -4.55 2.19 22.69
C GLY A 81 -4.29 1.08 21.67
N VAL A 82 -3.04 0.94 21.17
CA VAL A 82 -2.65 -0.15 20.26
C VAL A 82 -2.94 -1.52 20.89
N TRP A 83 -2.51 -1.73 22.13
CA TRP A 83 -2.72 -3.01 22.81
C TRP A 83 -4.19 -3.29 23.12
N HIS A 84 -4.96 -2.25 23.43
CA HIS A 84 -6.42 -2.36 23.59
C HIS A 84 -7.09 -2.81 22.29
N GLU A 85 -6.72 -2.22 21.16
CA GLU A 85 -7.27 -2.61 19.85
C GLU A 85 -6.89 -4.04 19.46
N VAL A 86 -5.64 -4.46 19.72
CA VAL A 86 -5.23 -5.86 19.51
C VAL A 86 -6.10 -6.81 20.32
N LYS A 87 -6.30 -6.54 21.62
CA LYS A 87 -7.17 -7.37 22.47
C LYS A 87 -8.61 -7.37 21.98
N TRP A 88 -9.12 -6.23 21.53
CA TRP A 88 -10.48 -6.12 21.01
C TRP A 88 -10.66 -6.94 19.73
N TYR A 89 -9.72 -6.87 18.78
CA TYR A 89 -9.74 -7.69 17.56
C TYR A 89 -9.55 -9.19 17.82
N LEU A 90 -8.87 -9.54 18.92
CA LEU A 90 -8.77 -10.93 19.40
C LEU A 90 -9.97 -11.36 20.26
N PHE A 91 -11.01 -10.52 20.40
CA PHE A 91 -12.20 -10.76 21.23
C PHE A 91 -11.91 -10.96 22.73
N LEU A 92 -10.75 -10.49 23.21
CA LEU A 92 -10.34 -10.55 24.62
C LEU A 92 -10.88 -9.35 25.45
N THR A 93 -11.55 -8.39 24.81
CA THR A 93 -12.12 -7.21 25.46
C THR A 93 -13.47 -6.90 24.84
N LYS A 94 -14.45 -6.53 25.67
CA LYS A 94 -15.85 -6.38 25.26
C LYS A 94 -16.14 -5.13 24.44
N GLU A 95 -15.44 -4.03 24.72
CA GLU A 95 -15.78 -2.72 24.15
C GLU A 95 -14.61 -2.06 23.40
N PRO A 96 -14.87 -1.49 22.20
CA PRO A 96 -13.89 -0.67 21.49
C PRO A 96 -13.78 0.71 22.11
N ARG A 97 -12.60 1.33 21.96
CA ARG A 97 -12.44 2.76 22.27
C ARG A 97 -12.86 3.61 21.07
N LYS A 98 -13.47 4.76 21.33
CA LYS A 98 -13.83 5.73 20.28
C LYS A 98 -12.60 6.61 19.99
N TYR A 99 -12.14 6.60 18.75
CA TYR A 99 -11.06 7.47 18.28
C TYR A 99 -11.60 8.43 17.22
N ILE A 100 -10.99 9.61 17.14
CA ILE A 100 -11.23 10.56 16.05
C ILE A 100 -10.25 10.22 14.93
N GLY A 101 -10.77 9.85 13.76
CA GLY A 101 -9.96 9.39 12.62
C GLY A 101 -9.65 7.89 12.71
N HIS A 102 -8.36 7.54 12.69
CA HIS A 102 -7.92 6.15 12.74
C HIS A 102 -7.57 5.71 14.15
N ASN A 103 -7.88 4.45 14.50
CA ASN A 103 -7.41 3.88 15.74
C ASN A 103 -5.86 3.73 15.72
N PRO A 104 -5.21 3.64 16.90
CA PRO A 104 -3.76 3.57 17.00
C PRO A 104 -3.14 2.40 16.23
N LEU A 105 -3.81 1.24 16.23
CA LEU A 105 -3.33 0.05 15.52
C LEU A 105 -3.38 0.23 14.00
N ALA A 106 -4.48 0.77 13.47
CA ALA A 106 -4.62 1.10 12.06
C ALA A 106 -3.58 2.16 11.63
N MET A 107 -3.31 3.18 12.46
CA MET A 107 -2.24 4.14 12.19
C MET A 107 -0.88 3.47 12.07
N LEU A 108 -0.55 2.51 12.95
CA LEU A 108 0.70 1.73 12.83
C LEU A 108 0.77 0.94 11.53
N VAL A 109 -0.28 0.20 11.18
CA VAL A 109 -0.31 -0.61 9.95
C VAL A 109 -0.18 0.28 8.72
N MET A 110 -0.94 1.37 8.65
CA MET A 110 -0.84 2.28 7.51
C MET A 110 0.52 2.96 7.42
N HIS A 111 1.16 3.30 8.54
CA HIS A 111 2.50 3.90 8.53
C HIS A 111 3.58 2.87 8.14
N PHE A 112 3.67 1.74 8.83
CA PHE A 112 4.77 0.81 8.62
C PHE A 112 4.57 -0.10 7.41
N VAL A 113 3.35 -0.57 7.17
CA VAL A 113 3.10 -1.50 6.06
C VAL A 113 2.79 -0.72 4.79
N LEU A 114 1.85 0.22 4.83
CA LEU A 114 1.44 0.91 3.61
C LEU A 114 2.43 2.00 3.18
N LEU A 115 2.83 2.94 4.05
CA LEU A 115 3.73 4.02 3.66
C LEU A 115 5.13 3.49 3.32
N TRP A 116 5.80 2.81 4.27
CA TRP A 116 7.15 2.29 4.04
C TRP A 116 7.18 1.14 3.03
N GLY A 117 6.20 0.25 3.04
CA GLY A 117 6.08 -0.79 2.02
C GLY A 117 5.89 -0.21 0.63
N THR A 118 5.06 0.83 0.46
CA THR A 118 4.91 1.51 -0.85
C THR A 118 6.22 2.16 -1.29
N ILE A 119 6.94 2.85 -0.39
CA ILE A 119 8.25 3.44 -0.71
C ILE A 119 9.23 2.37 -1.19
N PHE A 120 9.34 1.26 -0.44
CA PHE A 120 10.21 0.14 -0.79
C PHE A 120 9.86 -0.44 -2.18
N MET A 121 8.57 -0.69 -2.43
CA MET A 121 8.10 -1.23 -3.71
C MET A 121 8.34 -0.27 -4.88
N ILE A 122 8.20 1.04 -4.67
CA ILE A 122 8.51 2.06 -5.68
C ILE A 122 10.00 2.02 -6.02
N ILE A 123 10.87 2.08 -5.01
CA ILE A 123 12.33 2.12 -5.22
C ILE A 123 12.81 0.85 -5.92
N THR A 124 12.42 -0.32 -5.41
CA THR A 124 12.82 -1.60 -6.00
C THR A 124 12.20 -1.82 -7.38
N GLY A 125 10.95 -1.41 -7.59
CA GLY A 125 10.29 -1.47 -8.89
C GLY A 125 10.98 -0.61 -9.95
N PHE A 126 11.35 0.63 -9.63
CA PHE A 126 12.10 1.50 -10.55
C PHE A 126 13.53 1.03 -10.79
N ALA A 127 14.15 0.35 -9.84
CA ALA A 127 15.48 -0.23 -10.04
C ALA A 127 15.47 -1.42 -11.03
N LEU A 128 14.32 -2.09 -11.19
CA LEU A 128 14.12 -3.25 -12.08
C LEU A 128 13.48 -2.88 -13.43
N TYR A 129 12.94 -1.66 -13.56
CA TYR A 129 12.32 -1.15 -14.77
C TYR A 129 13.37 -0.73 -15.80
#